data_AF-A0A3S5A403-F1
#
_entry.id   AF-A0A3S5A403-F1
#
_cell.length_a   1.000
_cell.length_b   1.000
_cell.length_c   1.000
_cell.angle_alpha   90.00
_cell.angle_beta   90.00
_cell.angle_gamma   90.00
#
_symmetry.space_group_name_H-M   'P 1'
#
loop_
_entity.id
_entity.type
_entity.pdbx_description
1 polymer ?
#
loop_
_entity_poly.entity_id
_entity_poly.type
_entity_poly.pdbx_seq_one_letter_code
_entity_poly.pdbx_strand_id
1 'polypeptide(L)'
;MTRLDEFWNNHHYISGAYDMPDGFKKLDDHINTTYGKFVNRIFYLALPPSVFEPVATNIKKHCMSSADGVWTRIIIEKPFGRDLDSSNKLSAHLAGMFTEKQIYRIDHYLGKEMIQNLIVLRFANRIFSPLWNRDHIDNVMISFKESFGTDGRGGYFDNYGIIRYVRINFTIAPYISVIIHR
;
A
#
# COMPACT_ATOMS: atom_id res chain seq x y z
N MET A 1 -14.08 26.19 20.06
CA MET A 1 -13.00 25.47 19.38
C MET A 1 -13.61 24.80 18.16
N THR A 2 -13.07 25.05 16.98
CA THR A 2 -13.63 24.48 15.74
C THR A 2 -13.15 23.04 15.57
N ARG A 3 -13.84 22.23 14.75
CA ARG A 3 -13.37 20.88 14.39
C ARG A 3 -11.97 20.89 13.76
N LEU A 4 -11.60 22.00 13.11
CA LEU A 4 -10.28 22.17 12.51
C LEU A 4 -9.20 22.34 13.59
N ASP A 5 -9.49 23.07 14.67
CA ASP A 5 -8.57 23.24 15.79
C ASP A 5 -8.33 21.91 16.53
N GLU A 6 -9.39 21.12 16.72
CA GLU A 6 -9.28 19.77 17.29
C GLU A 6 -8.43 18.84 16.41
N PHE A 7 -8.57 18.93 15.08
CA PHE A 7 -7.75 18.17 14.15
C PHE A 7 -6.26 18.54 14.31
N TRP A 8 -5.91 19.82 14.25
CA TRP A 8 -4.51 20.25 14.33
C TRP A 8 -3.86 19.95 15.68
N ASN A 9 -4.62 19.99 16.77
CA ASN A 9 -4.10 19.65 18.09
C ASN A 9 -3.68 18.19 18.24
N ASN A 10 -4.19 17.30 17.38
CA ASN A 10 -3.78 15.91 17.31
C ASN A 10 -2.66 15.64 16.30
N HIS A 11 -2.10 16.68 15.66
CA HIS A 11 -1.00 16.55 14.71
C HIS A 11 0.32 16.99 15.35
N HIS A 12 1.30 16.10 15.30
CA HIS A 12 2.64 16.34 15.81
C HIS A 12 3.67 16.01 14.74
N TYR A 13 4.80 16.73 14.77
CA TYR A 13 5.90 16.53 13.84
C TYR A 13 7.18 16.18 14.60
N ILE A 14 7.89 15.16 14.11
CA ILE A 14 9.17 14.71 14.68
C ILE A 14 10.17 14.61 13.54
N SER A 15 11.29 15.32 13.67
CA SER A 15 12.38 15.29 12.71
C SER A 15 13.36 14.15 13.02
N GLY A 16 13.80 13.41 12.00
CA GLY A 16 14.76 12.33 12.13
C GLY A 16 15.19 11.77 10.77
N ALA A 17 16.38 11.17 10.72
CA ALA A 17 16.87 10.46 9.54
C ALA A 17 16.22 9.06 9.43
N TYR A 18 16.14 8.53 8.20
CA TYR A 18 15.46 7.25 7.91
C TYR A 18 16.28 6.00 8.28
N ASP A 19 17.58 6.15 8.38
CA ASP A 19 18.56 5.09 8.65
C ASP A 19 19.08 5.10 10.10
N MET A 20 18.88 6.21 10.83
CA MET A 20 19.39 6.37 12.20
C MET A 20 18.32 6.06 13.26
N PRO A 21 18.67 5.34 14.36
CA PRO A 21 17.70 4.95 15.41
C PRO A 21 17.08 6.14 16.16
N ASP A 22 17.79 7.25 16.28
CA ASP A 22 17.43 8.33 17.21
C ASP A 22 16.09 8.98 16.87
N GLY A 23 15.75 9.10 15.59
CA GLY A 23 14.44 9.61 15.15
C GLY A 23 13.30 8.67 15.56
N PHE A 24 13.51 7.36 15.42
CA PHE A 24 12.51 6.34 15.75
C PHE A 24 12.30 6.18 17.26
N LYS A 25 13.37 6.31 18.06
CA LYS A 25 13.25 6.34 19.52
C LYS A 25 12.45 7.55 19.98
N LYS A 26 12.77 8.74 19.47
CA LYS A 26 11.99 9.96 19.75
C LYS A 26 10.52 9.81 19.35
N LEU A 27 10.24 9.14 18.22
CA LEU A 27 8.89 8.85 17.77
C LEU A 27 8.15 7.92 18.72
N ASP A 28 8.78 6.82 19.15
CA ASP A 28 8.18 5.89 20.13
C ASP A 28 7.91 6.57 21.47
N ASP A 29 8.90 7.32 21.99
CA ASP A 29 8.78 8.08 23.24
C ASP A 29 7.63 9.08 23.18
N HIS A 30 7.48 9.80 22.06
CA HIS A 30 6.38 10.73 21.87
C HIS A 30 5.03 10.01 21.83
N ILE A 31 4.89 8.92 21.07
CA ILE A 31 3.63 8.14 21.01
C ILE A 31 3.25 7.65 22.41
N ASN A 32 4.21 7.09 23.15
CA ASN A 32 3.98 6.55 24.49
C ASN A 32 3.63 7.64 25.51
N THR A 33 4.22 8.83 25.40
CA THR A 33 3.94 9.95 26.31
C THR A 33 2.60 10.59 26.02
N THR A 34 2.25 10.77 24.75
CA THR A 34 1.02 11.47 24.34
C THR A 34 -0.21 10.57 24.45
N TYR A 35 -0.11 9.30 24.07
CA TYR A 35 -1.26 8.41 23.94
C TYR A 35 -1.18 7.13 24.81
N GLY A 36 -0.03 6.88 25.45
CA GLY A 36 0.20 5.68 26.26
C GLY A 36 0.67 4.47 25.45
N LYS A 37 0.88 3.35 26.15
CA LYS A 37 1.43 2.12 25.59
C LYS A 37 0.39 1.23 24.89
N PHE A 38 -0.88 1.37 25.26
CA PHE A 38 -2.00 0.55 24.78
C PHE A 38 -2.70 1.20 23.58
N VAL A 39 -1.92 1.56 22.56
CA VAL A 39 -2.45 2.17 21.34
C VAL A 39 -2.09 1.36 20.10
N ASN A 40 -3.04 1.28 19.18
CA ASN A 40 -2.81 0.71 17.86
C ASN A 40 -2.00 1.70 17.02
N ARG A 41 -1.04 1.19 16.24
CA ARG A 41 -0.10 2.01 15.47
C ARG A 41 -0.20 1.67 13.99
N ILE A 42 -0.37 2.70 13.16
CA ILE A 42 -0.25 2.61 11.69
C ILE A 42 0.93 3.46 11.27
N PHE A 43 1.90 2.85 10.58
CA PHE A 43 3.00 3.57 9.95
C PHE A 43 2.75 3.65 8.45
N TYR A 44 2.50 4.86 7.94
CA TYR A 44 2.34 5.11 6.51
C TYR A 44 3.69 5.52 5.91
N LEU A 45 4.29 4.65 5.09
CA LEU A 45 5.61 4.88 4.50
C LEU A 45 5.44 5.63 3.16
N ALA A 46 5.10 6.92 3.24
CA ALA A 46 5.07 7.84 2.10
C ALA A 46 6.50 8.28 1.71
N LEU A 47 7.35 7.29 1.42
CA LEU A 47 8.80 7.45 1.29
C LEU A 47 9.29 6.88 -0.05
N PRO A 48 10.48 7.30 -0.54
CA PRO A 48 11.07 6.67 -1.71
C PRO A 48 11.46 5.20 -1.43
N PRO A 49 11.40 4.30 -2.42
CA PRO A 49 11.66 2.86 -2.22
C PRO A 49 13.05 2.54 -1.65
N SER A 50 14.04 3.39 -1.91
CA SER A 50 15.43 3.21 -1.44
C SER A 50 15.56 3.22 0.08
N VAL A 51 14.60 3.78 0.80
CA VAL A 51 14.63 3.87 2.27
C VAL A 51 13.62 2.93 2.95
N PHE A 52 12.89 2.10 2.21
CA PHE A 52 11.91 1.18 2.81
C PHE A 52 12.54 0.18 3.76
N GLU A 53 13.62 -0.47 3.36
CA GLU A 53 14.30 -1.47 4.19
C GLU A 53 14.83 -0.90 5.52
N PRO A 54 15.59 0.21 5.54
CA PRO A 54 16.08 0.78 6.80
C PRO A 54 14.94 1.29 7.69
N VAL A 55 13.91 1.92 7.10
CA VAL A 55 12.77 2.43 7.87
C VAL A 55 11.97 1.28 8.49
N ALA A 56 11.64 0.25 7.72
CA ALA A 56 10.92 -0.92 8.22
C ALA A 56 11.71 -1.63 9.33
N THR A 57 13.04 -1.72 9.20
CA THR A 57 13.93 -2.28 10.21
C THR A 57 13.89 -1.46 11.50
N ASN A 58 14.00 -0.14 11.40
CA ASN A 58 13.99 0.73 12.57
C ASN A 58 12.61 0.77 13.25
N ILE A 59 11.50 0.78 12.49
CA ILE A 59 10.13 0.65 13.04
C ILE A 59 10.01 -0.66 13.82
N LYS A 60 10.45 -1.78 13.24
CA LYS A 60 10.38 -3.09 13.89
C LYS A 60 11.16 -3.14 15.21
N LYS A 61 12.32 -2.48 15.26
CA LYS A 61 13.20 -2.46 16.44
C LYS A 61 12.75 -1.50 17.53
N HIS A 62 12.19 -0.34 17.17
CA HIS A 62 12.02 0.77 18.11
C HIS A 62 10.58 1.23 18.30
N CYS A 63 9.70 1.03 17.32
CA CYS A 63 8.36 1.63 17.32
C CYS A 63 7.23 0.58 17.34
N MET A 64 7.55 -0.69 17.58
CA MET A 64 6.53 -1.72 17.80
C MET A 64 5.90 -1.54 19.18
N SER A 65 4.57 -1.63 19.26
CA SER A 65 3.95 -1.78 20.57
C SER A 65 4.15 -3.20 21.10
N SER A 66 4.58 -3.31 22.36
CA SER A 66 4.74 -4.58 23.08
C SER A 66 3.58 -4.90 24.01
N ALA A 67 2.53 -4.06 24.02
CA ALA A 67 1.39 -4.24 24.89
C ALA A 67 0.44 -5.33 24.33
N ASP A 68 -0.20 -6.07 25.23
CA ASP A 68 -1.22 -7.04 24.86
C ASP A 68 -2.47 -6.34 24.31
N GLY A 69 -3.10 -6.97 23.32
CA GLY A 69 -4.36 -6.49 22.74
C GLY A 69 -4.23 -5.34 21.73
N VAL A 70 -3.02 -4.90 21.41
CA VAL A 70 -2.78 -3.87 20.39
C VAL A 70 -2.02 -4.40 19.18
N TRP A 71 -2.20 -3.73 18.05
CA TRP A 71 -1.55 -4.09 16.80
C TRP A 71 -0.70 -2.95 16.25
N THR A 72 0.32 -3.33 15.49
CA THR A 72 1.12 -2.41 14.68
C THR A 72 1.06 -2.86 13.23
N ARG A 73 0.71 -1.94 12.32
CA ARG A 73 0.59 -2.17 10.88
C ARG A 73 1.45 -1.18 10.12
N ILE A 74 1.99 -1.62 9.00
CA ILE A 74 2.75 -0.79 8.07
C ILE A 74 2.00 -0.71 6.75
N ILE A 75 1.95 0.48 6.18
CA ILE A 75 1.38 0.76 4.86
C ILE A 75 2.53 1.16 3.96
N ILE A 76 2.71 0.44 2.85
CA ILE A 76 3.75 0.71 1.87
C ILE A 76 3.12 1.05 0.51
N GLU A 77 3.72 2.03 -0.16
CA GLU A 77 3.34 2.40 -1.52
C GLU A 77 4.29 1.80 -2.55
N LYS A 78 3.79 1.74 -3.79
CA LYS A 78 4.58 1.32 -4.96
C LYS A 78 5.71 2.31 -5.25
N PRO A 79 6.79 1.87 -5.94
CA PRO A 79 7.01 0.54 -6.51
C PRO A 79 7.49 -0.53 -5.52
N PHE A 80 6.95 -1.75 -5.64
CA PHE A 80 7.33 -2.92 -4.83
C PHE A 80 8.49 -3.71 -5.47
N GLY A 81 9.60 -3.01 -5.74
CA GLY A 81 10.70 -3.52 -6.55
C GLY A 81 10.55 -3.17 -8.03
N ARG A 82 11.60 -3.44 -8.80
CA ARG A 82 11.70 -3.14 -10.23
C ARG A 82 11.61 -4.37 -11.11
N ASP A 83 11.81 -5.56 -10.56
CA ASP A 83 11.79 -6.87 -11.23
C ASP A 83 11.44 -7.95 -10.21
N LEU A 84 11.33 -9.20 -10.66
CA LEU A 84 10.97 -10.33 -9.79
C LEU A 84 11.96 -10.46 -8.61
N ASP A 85 13.25 -10.35 -8.88
CA ASP A 85 14.29 -10.53 -7.87
C ASP A 85 14.26 -9.43 -6.80
N SER A 86 14.17 -8.17 -7.20
CA SER A 86 14.07 -7.03 -6.27
C SER A 86 12.74 -7.02 -5.51
N SER A 87 11.64 -7.45 -6.13
CA SER A 87 10.36 -7.61 -5.45
C SER A 87 10.37 -8.73 -4.41
N ASN A 88 11.00 -9.87 -4.76
CA ASN A 88 11.19 -10.99 -3.85
C ASN A 88 12.11 -10.61 -2.68
N LYS A 89 13.19 -9.86 -2.94
CA LYS A 89 14.08 -9.35 -1.88
C LYS A 89 13.33 -8.45 -0.90
N LEU A 90 12.59 -7.45 -1.40
CA LEU A 90 11.79 -6.57 -0.55
C LEU A 90 10.74 -7.36 0.23
N SER A 91 10.05 -8.30 -0.42
CA SER A 91 9.03 -9.13 0.23
C SER A 91 9.60 -10.03 1.30
N ALA A 92 10.75 -10.67 1.06
CA ALA A 92 11.45 -11.50 2.04
C ALA A 92 11.93 -10.66 3.23
N HIS A 93 12.47 -9.47 2.99
CA HIS A 93 12.89 -8.54 4.04
C HIS A 93 11.70 -8.16 4.94
N LEU A 94 10.59 -7.74 4.34
CA LEU A 94 9.39 -7.36 5.10
C LEU A 94 8.77 -8.56 5.84
N ALA A 95 8.70 -9.74 5.22
CA ALA A 95 8.16 -10.95 5.84
C ALA A 95 9.03 -11.44 7.02
N GLY A 96 10.34 -11.18 6.99
CA GLY A 96 11.24 -11.45 8.12
C GLY A 96 10.97 -10.57 9.35
N MET A 97 10.28 -9.44 9.20
CA MET A 97 10.04 -8.48 10.26
C MET A 97 8.57 -8.39 10.68
N PHE A 98 7.65 -8.51 9.73
CA PHE A 98 6.22 -8.31 9.92
C PHE A 98 5.45 -9.53 9.42
N THR A 99 4.39 -9.89 10.13
CA THR A 99 3.45 -10.88 9.61
C THR A 99 2.64 -10.27 8.47
N GLU A 100 2.13 -11.10 7.55
CA GLU A 100 1.38 -10.60 6.39
C GLU A 100 0.15 -9.76 6.79
N LYS A 101 -0.49 -10.09 7.93
CA LYS A 101 -1.62 -9.31 8.49
C LYS A 101 -1.23 -7.89 8.92
N GLN A 102 0.06 -7.60 9.06
CA GLN A 102 0.58 -6.30 9.44
C GLN A 102 1.01 -5.47 8.23
N ILE A 103 1.12 -6.07 7.05
CA ILE A 103 1.64 -5.41 5.85
C ILE A 103 0.47 -5.05 4.93
N TYR A 104 0.32 -3.76 4.66
CA TYR A 104 -0.68 -3.23 3.74
C TYR A 104 0.03 -2.62 2.53
N ARG A 105 -0.07 -3.28 1.38
CA ARG A 105 0.51 -2.80 0.12
C ARG A 105 -0.56 -2.03 -0.64
N ILE A 106 -0.35 -0.73 -0.82
CA ILE A 106 -1.35 0.13 -1.45
C ILE A 106 -1.24 0.05 -2.96
N ASP A 107 -2.34 -0.38 -3.57
CA ASP A 107 -2.70 -0.01 -4.94
C ASP A 107 -3.97 0.86 -4.87
N HIS A 108 -3.83 2.15 -5.15
CA HIS A 108 -4.93 3.10 -5.04
C HIS A 108 -6.08 2.83 -6.03
N TYR A 109 -5.90 2.00 -7.05
CA TYR A 109 -7.00 1.62 -7.95
C TYR A 109 -7.96 0.62 -7.31
N LEU A 110 -7.48 -0.23 -6.39
CA LEU A 110 -8.34 -1.12 -5.61
C LEU A 110 -9.30 -0.35 -4.69
N GLY A 111 -8.98 0.91 -4.38
CA GLY A 111 -9.85 1.82 -3.63
C GLY A 111 -10.91 2.52 -4.46
N LYS A 112 -10.90 2.39 -5.80
CA LYS A 112 -11.89 3.05 -6.66
C LYS A 112 -13.22 2.31 -6.59
N GLU A 113 -14.30 3.06 -6.37
CA GLU A 113 -15.67 2.55 -6.21
C GLU A 113 -16.06 1.57 -7.33
N MET A 114 -15.82 1.92 -8.58
CA MET A 114 -16.14 1.06 -9.73
C MET A 114 -15.38 -0.27 -9.73
N ILE A 115 -14.13 -0.28 -9.22
CA ILE A 115 -13.31 -1.49 -9.14
C ILE A 115 -13.84 -2.42 -8.03
N GLN A 116 -14.25 -1.85 -6.90
CA GLN A 116 -14.87 -2.61 -5.80
C GLN A 116 -16.22 -3.20 -6.21
N ASN A 117 -17.00 -2.46 -7.01
CA ASN A 117 -18.29 -2.91 -7.52
C ASN A 117 -18.22 -4.10 -8.48
N LEU A 118 -17.06 -4.40 -9.10
CA LEU A 118 -16.91 -5.57 -9.96
C LEU A 118 -17.22 -6.89 -9.23
N ILE A 119 -16.82 -6.99 -7.96
CA ILE A 119 -17.07 -8.18 -7.13
C ILE A 119 -18.58 -8.32 -6.88
N VAL A 120 -19.25 -7.24 -6.52
CA VAL A 120 -20.70 -7.21 -6.28
C VAL A 120 -21.45 -7.55 -7.57
N LEU A 121 -21.08 -6.93 -8.69
CA LEU A 121 -21.70 -7.17 -9.99
C LEU A 121 -21.63 -8.65 -10.37
N ARG A 122 -20.46 -9.27 -10.19
CA ARG A 122 -20.22 -10.67 -10.58
C ARG A 122 -20.90 -11.69 -9.68
N PHE A 123 -20.86 -11.50 -8.35
CA PHE A 123 -21.27 -12.55 -7.41
C PHE A 123 -22.63 -12.31 -6.76
N ALA A 124 -23.12 -11.07 -6.67
CA ALA A 124 -24.42 -10.78 -6.06
C ALA A 124 -25.59 -10.92 -7.06
N ASN A 125 -25.31 -11.05 -8.35
CA ASN A 125 -26.33 -11.09 -9.40
C ASN A 125 -26.40 -12.48 -10.06
N ARG A 126 -27.55 -13.15 -9.85
CA ARG A 126 -27.82 -14.48 -10.41
C ARG A 126 -27.84 -14.52 -11.94
N ILE A 127 -28.07 -13.38 -12.59
CA ILE A 127 -28.07 -13.25 -14.06
C ILE A 127 -26.64 -13.27 -14.62
N PHE A 128 -25.69 -12.60 -13.95
CA PHE A 128 -24.31 -12.51 -14.44
C PHE A 128 -23.49 -13.76 -14.13
N SER A 129 -23.78 -14.44 -13.01
CA SER A 129 -23.06 -15.65 -12.60
C SER A 129 -22.95 -16.75 -13.68
N PRO A 130 -24.03 -17.17 -14.38
CA PRO A 130 -23.94 -18.21 -15.43
C PRO A 130 -23.35 -17.71 -16.76
N LEU A 131 -23.32 -16.39 -16.99
CA LEU A 131 -22.77 -15.79 -18.21
C LEU A 131 -21.27 -15.50 -18.09
N TRP A 132 -20.70 -15.54 -16.89
CA TRP A 132 -19.33 -15.14 -16.64
C TRP A 132 -18.33 -16.28 -16.86
N ASN A 133 -18.29 -16.84 -18.08
CA ASN A 133 -17.38 -17.94 -18.46
C ASN A 133 -17.02 -17.91 -19.96
N ARG A 134 -16.10 -18.80 -20.36
CA ARG A 134 -15.56 -18.89 -21.73
C ARG A 134 -16.58 -19.27 -22.81
N ASP A 135 -17.73 -19.82 -22.43
CA ASP A 135 -18.76 -20.25 -23.39
C ASP A 135 -19.68 -19.07 -23.77
N HIS A 136 -19.67 -18.00 -22.97
CA HIS A 136 -20.54 -16.84 -23.13
C HIS A 136 -19.77 -15.52 -23.31
N ILE A 137 -18.48 -15.47 -22.94
CA ILE A 137 -17.61 -14.30 -23.10
C ILE A 137 -16.60 -14.56 -24.21
N ASP A 138 -16.69 -13.79 -25.29
CA ASP A 138 -15.73 -13.81 -26.39
C ASP A 138 -14.41 -13.10 -26.03
N ASN A 139 -14.49 -11.90 -25.44
CA ASN A 139 -13.30 -11.13 -25.04
C ASN A 139 -13.53 -10.25 -23.80
N VAL A 140 -12.44 -9.97 -23.09
CA VAL A 140 -12.37 -9.00 -21.99
C VAL A 140 -11.34 -7.95 -22.35
N MET A 141 -11.78 -6.71 -22.52
CA MET A 141 -10.91 -5.57 -22.82
C MET A 141 -10.79 -4.65 -21.61
N ILE A 142 -9.55 -4.43 -21.15
CA ILE A 142 -9.24 -3.44 -20.12
C ILE A 142 -8.46 -2.31 -20.78
N SER A 143 -9.03 -1.11 -20.80
CA SER A 143 -8.41 0.07 -21.40
C SER A 143 -8.03 1.08 -20.32
N PHE A 144 -6.79 1.56 -20.40
CA PHE A 144 -6.29 2.66 -19.60
C PHE A 144 -5.80 3.75 -20.55
N LYS A 145 -6.37 4.95 -20.45
CA LYS A 145 -6.05 6.09 -21.32
C LYS A 145 -5.85 7.32 -20.43
N GLU A 146 -4.72 7.98 -20.61
CA GLU A 146 -4.43 9.29 -20.04
C GLU A 146 -4.36 10.29 -21.19
N SER A 147 -4.98 11.46 -21.02
CA SER A 147 -4.99 12.52 -22.05
C SER A 147 -3.79 13.46 -21.95
N PHE A 148 -2.86 13.20 -21.04
CA PHE A 148 -1.68 14.00 -20.76
C PHE A 148 -0.39 13.19 -20.97
N GLY A 149 0.72 13.88 -21.24
CA GLY A 149 2.04 13.27 -21.47
C GLY A 149 2.81 13.04 -20.18
N THR A 150 4.14 12.94 -20.27
CA THR A 150 4.99 12.72 -19.09
C THR A 150 5.21 13.97 -18.22
N ASP A 151 4.69 15.15 -18.60
CA ASP A 151 4.65 16.43 -17.84
C ASP A 151 5.79 16.63 -16.82
N GLY A 152 7.04 16.65 -17.30
CA GLY A 152 8.23 16.89 -16.46
C GLY A 152 8.72 15.68 -15.63
N ARG A 153 8.01 14.55 -15.64
CA ARG A 153 8.38 13.27 -15.00
C ARG A 153 9.04 12.27 -15.95
N GLY A 154 9.46 12.72 -17.13
CA GLY A 154 10.05 11.87 -18.18
C GLY A 154 11.18 10.98 -17.65
N GLY A 155 12.10 11.52 -16.83
CA GLY A 155 13.21 10.73 -16.27
C GLY A 155 12.80 9.63 -15.28
N TYR A 156 11.67 9.77 -14.57
CA TYR A 156 11.11 8.69 -13.76
C TYR A 156 10.37 7.68 -14.65
N PHE A 157 9.65 8.15 -15.67
CA PHE A 157 8.91 7.29 -16.59
C PHE A 157 9.84 6.43 -17.47
N ASP A 158 10.98 6.96 -17.89
CA ASP A 158 11.95 6.28 -18.77
C ASP A 158 12.59 5.06 -18.09
N ASN A 159 12.85 5.16 -16.77
CA ASN A 159 13.45 4.08 -15.99
C ASN A 159 12.49 2.93 -15.64
N TYR A 160 11.17 3.17 -15.67
CA TYR A 160 10.16 2.18 -15.27
C TYR A 160 9.29 1.70 -16.44
N GLY A 161 9.04 2.53 -17.44
CA GLY A 161 8.22 2.24 -18.61
C GLY A 161 6.74 1.97 -18.30
N ILE A 162 5.91 1.99 -19.36
CA ILE A 162 4.45 1.82 -19.25
C ILE A 162 4.04 0.43 -18.70
N ILE A 163 4.84 -0.60 -18.93
CA ILE A 163 4.52 -1.97 -18.48
C ILE A 163 4.62 -2.08 -16.95
N ARG A 164 5.63 -1.46 -16.33
CA ARG A 164 5.79 -1.51 -14.87
C ARG A 164 4.95 -0.44 -14.18
N TYR A 165 4.81 0.72 -14.82
CA TYR A 165 3.94 1.77 -14.34
C TYR A 165 2.49 1.29 -14.38
N VAL A 166 1.94 1.03 -15.57
CA VAL A 166 0.52 0.73 -15.81
C VAL A 166 0.18 -0.76 -15.67
N ARG A 167 0.93 -1.65 -16.32
CA ARG A 167 0.47 -3.03 -16.55
C ARG A 167 0.53 -3.92 -15.31
N ILE A 168 1.65 -3.94 -14.59
CA ILE A 168 1.87 -4.86 -13.44
C ILE A 168 0.97 -4.54 -12.25
N ASN A 169 0.67 -3.26 -12.00
CA ASN A 169 -0.10 -2.85 -10.82
C ASN A 169 -1.57 -2.60 -11.19
N PHE A 170 -1.83 -1.69 -12.13
CA PHE A 170 -3.17 -1.18 -12.39
C PHE A 170 -4.07 -2.12 -13.17
N THR A 171 -3.51 -3.00 -14.01
CA THR A 171 -4.32 -3.89 -14.86
C THR A 171 -4.46 -5.29 -14.25
N ILE A 172 -3.45 -5.79 -13.52
CA ILE A 172 -3.48 -7.16 -12.97
C ILE A 172 -4.53 -7.31 -11.85
N ALA A 173 -4.64 -6.33 -10.94
CA ALA A 173 -5.64 -6.37 -9.86
C ALA A 173 -7.09 -6.47 -10.38
N PRO A 174 -7.56 -5.60 -11.30
CA PRO A 174 -8.89 -5.76 -11.91
C PRO A 174 -8.96 -6.96 -12.86
N TYR A 175 -7.87 -7.38 -13.50
CA TYR A 175 -7.84 -8.60 -14.30
C TYR A 175 -8.10 -9.84 -13.43
N ILE A 176 -7.51 -9.92 -12.24
CA ILE A 176 -7.73 -10.96 -11.23
C ILE A 176 -9.20 -10.96 -10.76
N SER A 177 -9.78 -9.80 -10.46
CA SER A 177 -11.19 -9.73 -10.03
C SER A 177 -12.18 -10.15 -11.14
N VAL A 178 -11.84 -9.84 -12.40
CA VAL A 178 -12.62 -10.21 -13.59
C VAL A 178 -12.42 -11.68 -13.98
N ILE A 179 -11.24 -12.28 -13.80
CA ILE A 179 -10.92 -13.58 -14.42
C ILE A 179 -10.87 -14.77 -13.45
N ILE A 180 -10.73 -14.56 -12.14
CA ILE A 180 -10.62 -15.70 -11.21
C ILE A 180 -11.99 -16.36 -10.98
N HIS A 181 -12.34 -17.35 -11.80
CA HIS A 181 -12.69 -18.73 -11.43
C HIS A 181 -12.60 -19.59 -12.70
N ARG A 182 -11.53 -20.38 -12.80
CA ARG A 182 -11.69 -21.77 -13.21
C ARG A 182 -11.73 -22.59 -11.92
#